data_AF-A0A6M2A0D2-F1
#
_entry.id   AF-A0A6M2A0D2-F1
#
_cell.length_a   1.000
_cell.length_b   1.000
_cell.length_c   1.000
_cell.angle_alpha   90.00
_cell.angle_beta   90.00
_cell.angle_gamma   90.00
#
_symmetry.space_group_name_H-M   'P 1'
#
loop_
_entity.id
_entity.type
_entity.pdbx_description
1 polymer ?
#
loop_
_entity_poly.entity_id
_entity_poly.type
_entity_poly.pdbx_seq_one_letter_code
_entity_poly.pdbx_strand_id
1 'polypeptide(L)'
;MAKENAKKGDLEDFESLQKKLKVIFGLREKVAIALDKIYTKGSLTAKEVTEYLDNPSNFSAYQFDNIQKRRTDIQAFIWEALGEKTKKQIERKKLKKKAKKRSRKSLGHRRKWLEMD
;
A
#
# COMPACT_ATOMS: atom_id res chain seq x y z
N MET A 1 -44.98 -11.82 -19.85
CA MET A 1 -43.99 -12.69 -19.17
C MET A 1 -42.54 -12.17 -19.21
N ALA A 2 -42.24 -10.95 -19.70
CA ALA A 2 -40.85 -10.46 -19.81
C ALA A 2 -40.31 -9.72 -18.56
N LYS A 3 -41.14 -9.41 -17.56
CA LYS A 3 -40.73 -8.61 -16.38
C LYS A 3 -40.21 -9.43 -15.20
N GLU A 4 -40.43 -10.75 -15.17
CA GLU A 4 -39.94 -11.62 -14.08
C GLU A 4 -38.49 -12.08 -14.27
N ASN A 5 -38.01 -12.18 -15.51
CA ASN A 5 -36.66 -12.67 -15.78
C ASN A 5 -35.56 -11.64 -15.51
N ALA A 6 -35.84 -10.34 -15.68
CA ALA A 6 -34.87 -9.28 -15.38
C ALA A 6 -34.55 -9.17 -13.88
N LYS A 7 -35.55 -9.37 -13.01
CA LYS A 7 -35.36 -9.30 -11.55
C LYS A 7 -34.57 -10.48 -10.98
N LYS A 8 -34.58 -11.65 -11.63
CA LYS A 8 -33.82 -12.83 -11.18
C LYS A 8 -32.32 -12.69 -11.45
N GLY A 9 -31.93 -12.14 -12.61
CA GLY A 9 -30.52 -11.90 -12.94
C GLY A 9 -29.85 -10.87 -12.02
N ASP A 10 -30.55 -9.79 -11.69
CA ASP A 10 -30.05 -8.75 -10.78
C ASP A 10 -29.86 -9.27 -9.33
N LEU A 11 -30.68 -10.24 -8.89
CA LEU A 11 -30.56 -10.86 -7.57
C LEU A 11 -29.38 -11.85 -7.49
N GLU A 12 -29.16 -12.65 -8.53
CA GLU A 12 -28.02 -13.59 -8.61
C GLU A 12 -26.68 -12.83 -8.66
N ASP A 13 -26.63 -11.71 -9.37
CA ASP A 13 -25.45 -10.84 -9.41
C ASP A 13 -25.19 -10.16 -8.06
N PHE A 14 -26.25 -9.78 -7.33
CA PHE A 14 -26.13 -9.21 -5.99
C PHE A 14 -25.65 -10.23 -4.95
N GLU A 15 -26.17 -11.46 -4.97
CA GLU A 15 -25.69 -12.54 -4.10
C GLU A 15 -24.24 -12.95 -4.41
N SER A 16 -23.86 -12.96 -5.69
CA SER A 16 -22.49 -13.20 -6.15
C SER A 16 -21.53 -12.11 -5.65
N LEU A 17 -21.96 -10.84 -5.71
CA LEU A 17 -21.22 -9.70 -5.16
C LEU A 17 -21.07 -9.79 -3.63
N GLN A 18 -22.12 -10.17 -2.91
CA GLN A 18 -22.06 -10.37 -1.47
C GLN A 18 -21.09 -11.48 -1.08
N LYS A 19 -21.08 -12.61 -1.80
CA LYS A 19 -20.10 -13.69 -1.58
C LYS A 19 -18.67 -13.20 -1.83
N LYS A 20 -18.41 -12.48 -2.92
CA LYS A 20 -17.08 -11.91 -3.23
C LYS A 20 -16.62 -10.91 -2.17
N LEU A 21 -17.52 -10.04 -1.71
CA LEU A 21 -17.24 -9.09 -0.61
C LEU A 21 -16.88 -9.83 0.68
N LYS A 22 -17.61 -10.88 1.03
CA LYS A 22 -17.36 -11.69 2.23
C LYS A 22 -15.97 -12.35 2.19
N VAL A 23 -15.55 -12.83 1.01
CA VAL A 23 -14.19 -13.37 0.80
C VAL A 23 -13.13 -12.27 0.98
N ILE A 24 -13.33 -11.08 0.43
CA ILE A 24 -12.41 -9.94 0.56
C ILE A 24 -12.29 -9.51 2.03
N PHE A 25 -13.40 -9.44 2.77
CA PHE A 25 -13.39 -9.12 4.19
C PHE A 25 -12.65 -10.18 5.01
N GLY A 26 -12.87 -11.47 4.72
CA GLY A 26 -12.15 -12.56 5.39
C GLY A 26 -10.65 -12.57 5.08
N LEU A 27 -10.26 -12.23 3.85
CA LEU A 27 -8.84 -12.06 3.49
C LEU A 27 -8.21 -10.88 4.21
N ARG A 28 -8.93 -9.75 4.31
CA ARG A 28 -8.47 -8.57 5.06
C ARG A 28 -8.26 -8.88 6.53
N GLU A 29 -9.17 -9.64 7.15
CA GLU A 29 -9.09 -10.06 8.54
C GLU A 29 -7.91 -11.01 8.77
N LYS A 30 -7.70 -11.99 7.88
CA LYS A 30 -6.51 -12.87 7.93
C LYS A 30 -5.20 -12.10 7.82
N VAL A 31 -5.13 -11.09 6.94
CA VAL A 31 -3.96 -10.21 6.82
C VAL A 31 -3.76 -9.38 8.09
N ALA A 32 -4.83 -8.85 8.67
CA ALA A 32 -4.77 -8.11 9.92
C ALA A 32 -4.26 -8.99 11.07
N ILE A 33 -4.77 -10.21 11.19
CA ILE A 33 -4.31 -11.19 12.21
C ILE A 33 -2.86 -11.59 11.98
N ALA A 34 -2.43 -11.77 10.72
CA ALA A 34 -1.05 -12.10 10.40
C ALA A 34 -0.09 -10.95 10.74
N LEU A 35 -0.47 -9.71 10.42
CA LEU A 35 0.27 -8.51 10.79
C LEU A 35 0.32 -8.35 12.31
N ASP A 36 -0.80 -8.53 12.99
CA ASP A 36 -0.88 -8.46 14.45
C ASP A 36 0.00 -9.52 15.11
N LYS A 37 0.03 -10.75 14.59
CA LYS A 37 0.95 -11.81 15.04
C LYS A 37 2.42 -11.48 14.80
N ILE A 38 2.76 -10.82 13.69
CA ILE A 38 4.13 -10.36 13.42
C ILE A 38 4.52 -9.25 14.42
N TYR A 39 3.62 -8.31 14.68
CA TYR A 39 3.84 -7.21 15.62
C TYR A 39 3.92 -7.71 17.08
N THR A 40 3.04 -8.63 17.50
CA THR A 40 3.03 -9.20 18.86
C THR A 40 4.14 -10.22 19.11
N LYS A 41 4.48 -11.09 18.16
CA LYS A 41 5.59 -12.04 18.34
C LYS A 41 6.97 -11.42 18.15
N GLY A 42 7.07 -10.37 17.35
CA GLY A 42 8.34 -9.70 17.09
C GLY A 42 8.68 -8.61 18.11
N SER A 43 7.68 -7.98 18.76
CA SER A 43 7.85 -6.64 19.37
C SER A 43 8.47 -5.62 18.40
N LEU A 44 8.37 -5.88 17.09
CA LEU A 44 8.94 -5.05 16.04
C LEU A 44 7.82 -4.19 15.46
N THR A 45 8.01 -2.89 15.49
CA THR A 45 7.20 -1.91 14.78
C THR A 45 7.38 -2.07 13.26
N ALA A 46 6.40 -1.57 12.50
CA ALA A 46 6.51 -1.53 11.03
C ALA A 46 7.79 -0.81 10.55
N LYS A 47 8.31 0.13 11.34
CA LYS A 47 9.59 0.80 11.05
C LYS A 47 10.76 -0.17 11.18
N GLU A 48 10.85 -0.90 12.28
CA GLU A 48 11.96 -1.83 12.53
C GLU A 48 11.98 -2.98 11.51
N VAL A 49 10.80 -3.48 11.11
CA VAL A 49 10.71 -4.47 10.02
C VAL A 49 11.21 -3.87 8.71
N THR A 50 10.87 -2.61 8.42
CA THR A 50 11.32 -1.93 7.20
C THR A 50 12.83 -1.71 7.23
N GLU A 51 13.38 -1.23 8.35
CA GLU A 51 14.82 -1.04 8.54
C GLU A 51 15.60 -2.35 8.41
N TYR A 52 15.07 -3.45 8.96
CA TYR A 52 15.66 -4.77 8.82
C TYR A 52 15.73 -5.23 7.36
N LEU A 53 14.63 -5.04 6.61
CA LEU A 53 14.53 -5.43 5.19
C LEU A 53 15.29 -4.49 4.25
N ASP A 54 15.53 -3.24 4.66
CA ASP A 54 16.26 -2.23 3.87
C ASP A 54 17.78 -2.33 4.09
N ASN A 55 18.24 -3.01 5.13
CA ASN A 55 19.66 -3.21 5.40
C ASN A 55 20.24 -4.40 4.60
N PRO A 56 21.12 -4.15 3.62
CA PRO A 56 21.72 -5.21 2.81
C PRO A 56 22.65 -6.12 3.60
N SER A 57 23.21 -5.67 4.74
CA SER A 57 24.09 -6.48 5.59
C SER A 57 23.36 -7.61 6.32
N ASN A 58 22.03 -7.56 6.41
CA ASN A 58 21.22 -8.59 7.06
C ASN A 58 21.00 -9.83 6.17
N PHE A 59 21.38 -9.77 4.90
CA PHE A 59 21.12 -10.82 3.92
C PHE A 59 22.34 -11.06 3.03
N SER A 60 22.41 -12.22 2.38
CA SER A 60 23.35 -12.37 1.27
C SER A 60 22.90 -11.52 0.07
N ALA A 61 23.83 -11.15 -0.82
CA ALA A 61 23.51 -10.34 -2.00
C ALA A 61 22.37 -10.92 -2.85
N TYR A 62 22.37 -12.25 -3.03
CA TYR A 62 21.31 -12.96 -3.74
C TYR A 62 19.95 -12.88 -3.03
N GLN A 63 19.94 -13.07 -1.70
CA GLN A 63 18.72 -12.98 -0.91
C GLN A 63 18.17 -11.56 -0.90
N PHE A 64 19.03 -10.56 -0.73
CA PHE A 64 18.63 -9.16 -0.73
C PHE A 64 18.00 -8.77 -2.07
N ASP A 65 18.64 -9.11 -3.20
CA ASP A 65 18.10 -8.83 -4.54
C ASP A 65 16.72 -9.47 -4.74
N ASN A 66 16.55 -10.73 -4.35
CA ASN A 66 15.25 -11.41 -4.42
C ASN A 66 14.18 -10.78 -3.53
N ILE A 67 14.55 -10.35 -2.31
CA ILE A 67 13.63 -9.66 -1.40
C ILE A 67 13.19 -8.32 -2.00
N GLN A 68 14.11 -7.55 -2.56
CA GLN A 68 13.80 -6.27 -3.19
C GLN A 68 12.91 -6.45 -4.42
N LYS A 69 13.21 -7.44 -5.29
CA LYS A 69 12.37 -7.78 -6.45
C LYS A 69 10.94 -8.11 -6.03
N ARG A 70 10.78 -9.00 -5.04
CA ARG A 70 9.46 -9.35 -4.52
C ARG A 70 8.72 -8.15 -3.93
N ARG A 71 9.43 -7.24 -3.23
CA ARG A 71 8.82 -6.01 -2.71
C ARG A 71 8.34 -5.10 -3.85
N THR A 72 9.12 -4.93 -4.91
CA THR A 72 8.70 -4.16 -6.09
C THR A 72 7.49 -4.80 -6.77
N ASP A 73 7.46 -6.12 -6.94
CA ASP A 73 6.34 -6.82 -7.59
C ASP A 73 5.05 -6.69 -6.77
N ILE A 74 5.13 -6.91 -5.46
CA ILE A 74 4.00 -6.73 -4.55
C ILE A 74 3.53 -5.27 -4.56
N GLN A 75 4.45 -4.30 -4.56
CA GLN A 75 4.10 -2.90 -4.60
C GLN A 75 3.43 -2.50 -5.92
N ALA A 76 3.89 -3.05 -7.05
CA ALA A 76 3.26 -2.87 -8.35
C ALA A 76 1.85 -3.47 -8.38
N PHE A 77 1.70 -4.71 -7.92
CA PHE A 77 0.40 -5.38 -7.82
C PHE A 77 -0.60 -4.60 -6.95
N ILE A 78 -0.19 -4.16 -5.76
CA ILE A 78 -1.01 -3.32 -4.89
C ILE A 78 -1.36 -2.01 -5.60
N TRP A 79 -0.38 -1.39 -6.27
CA TRP A 79 -0.63 -0.16 -7.00
C TRP A 79 -1.66 -0.37 -8.09
N GLU A 80 -1.58 -1.42 -8.89
CA GLU A 80 -2.57 -1.74 -9.92
C GLU A 80 -3.96 -1.98 -9.33
N ALA A 81 -4.06 -2.76 -8.26
CA ALA A 81 -5.30 -3.07 -7.57
C ALA A 81 -5.96 -1.86 -6.88
N LEU A 82 -5.21 -0.78 -6.63
CA LEU A 82 -5.76 0.44 -6.07
C LEU A 82 -6.65 1.17 -7.09
N GLY A 83 -7.88 1.50 -6.67
CA GLY A 83 -8.77 2.37 -7.44
C GLY A 83 -8.17 3.75 -7.70
N GLU A 84 -8.54 4.36 -8.82
CA GLU A 84 -7.95 5.61 -9.31
C GLU A 84 -8.13 6.79 -8.34
N LYS A 85 -9.27 6.83 -7.62
CA LYS A 85 -9.52 7.79 -6.54
C LYS A 85 -8.46 7.70 -5.44
N THR A 86 -8.10 6.48 -5.04
CA THR A 86 -7.10 6.23 -4.00
C THR A 86 -5.70 6.57 -4.48
N LYS A 87 -5.35 6.23 -5.73
CA LYS A 87 -4.10 6.66 -6.39
C LYS A 87 -3.93 8.18 -6.36
N LYS A 88 -4.94 8.92 -6.84
CA LYS A 88 -4.96 10.39 -6.83
C LYS A 88 -4.82 10.96 -5.41
N GLN A 89 -5.44 10.35 -4.41
CA GLN A 89 -5.31 10.78 -3.02
C GLN A 89 -3.87 10.58 -2.49
N ILE A 90 -3.24 9.45 -2.80
CA ILE A 90 -1.85 9.17 -2.44
C ILE A 90 -0.91 10.19 -3.08
N GLU A 91 -1.07 10.45 -4.38
CA GLU A 91 -0.27 11.44 -5.10
C GLU A 91 -0.42 12.85 -4.54
N ARG A 92 -1.67 13.28 -4.26
CA ARG A 92 -1.94 14.55 -3.59
C ARG A 92 -1.24 14.65 -2.23
N LYS A 93 -1.26 13.59 -1.43
CA LYS A 93 -0.53 13.54 -0.15
C LYS A 93 0.98 13.66 -0.36
N LYS A 94 1.55 12.97 -1.36
CA LYS A 94 2.97 13.08 -1.72
C LYS A 94 3.36 14.49 -2.16
N LEU A 95 2.56 15.13 -3.02
CA LEU A 95 2.75 16.50 -3.48
C LEU A 95 2.68 17.51 -2.32
N LYS A 96 1.67 17.38 -1.44
CA LYS A 96 1.56 18.23 -0.24
C LYS A 96 2.78 18.10 0.68
N LYS A 97 3.29 16.88 0.90
CA LYS A 97 4.53 16.68 1.69
C LYS A 97 5.75 17.35 1.03
N LYS A 98 5.91 17.21 -0.30
CA LYS A 98 6.98 17.87 -1.06
C LYS A 98 6.86 19.40 -1.00
N ALA A 99 5.66 19.94 -1.19
CA ALA A 99 5.38 21.37 -1.08
C ALA A 99 5.68 21.90 0.32
N LYS A 100 5.27 21.18 1.39
CA LYS A 100 5.59 21.54 2.77
C LYS A 100 7.10 21.55 3.03
N LYS A 101 7.84 20.54 2.55
CA LYS A 101 9.31 20.50 2.63
C LYS A 101 9.95 21.71 1.92
N ARG A 102 9.47 22.07 0.72
CA ARG A 102 9.93 23.27 0.02
C ARG A 102 9.60 24.55 0.77
N SER A 103 8.37 24.68 1.27
CA SER A 103 7.90 25.86 2.01
C SER A 103 8.73 26.16 3.27
N ARG A 104 9.28 25.11 3.90
CA ARG A 104 10.15 25.23 5.07
C ARG A 104 11.56 25.72 4.76
N LYS A 105 12.02 25.57 3.51
CA LYS A 105 13.32 26.09 3.08
C LYS A 105 13.21 27.59 2.80
N SER A 106 14.23 28.35 3.19
CA SER A 106 14.35 29.76 2.81
C SER A 106 14.48 29.93 1.29
N LEU A 107 14.19 31.11 0.76
CA LEU A 107 14.35 31.42 -0.67
C LEU A 107 15.78 31.11 -1.17
N GLY A 108 16.79 31.42 -0.36
CA GLY A 108 18.19 31.08 -0.64
C GLY A 108 18.42 29.57 -0.78
N HIS A 109 17.95 28.77 0.17
CA HIS A 109 18.02 27.29 0.09
C HIS A 109 17.21 26.70 -1.07
N ARG A 110 16.11 27.35 -1.49
CA ARG A 110 15.33 26.91 -2.66
C ARG A 110 16.05 27.21 -3.98
N ARG A 111 16.77 28.33 -4.05
CA ARG A 111 17.55 28.78 -5.20
C ARG A 111 19.00 28.27 -5.22
N LYS A 112 19.37 27.41 -4.26
CA LYS A 112 20.74 26.92 -4.04
C LYS A 112 21.77 28.03 -3.78
N TRP A 113 21.33 29.15 -3.22
CA TRP A 113 22.22 30.25 -2.79
C TRP A 113 22.83 30.01 -1.41
N LEU A 114 22.24 29.11 -0.63
CA LEU A 114 22.76 28.66 0.66
C LEU A 114 22.81 27.14 0.61
N GLU A 115 23.95 26.57 1.00
CA GLU A 115 24.08 25.14 1.22
C GLU A 115 23.37 24.77 2.53
N MET A 116 22.79 23.56 2.57
CA MET A 116 22.25 23.05 3.82
C MET A 116 23.44 22.54 4.62
N ASP A 117 23.64 23.06 5.84
CA ASP A 117 24.46 22.39 6.86
C ASP A 117 23.85 21.00 7.20
#